data_AF-A0A3B9J966-F1
#
_entry.id   AF-A0A3B9J966-F1
#
_cell.length_a   1.000
_cell.length_b   1.000
_cell.length_c   1.000
_cell.angle_alpha   90.00
_cell.angle_beta   90.00
_cell.angle_gamma   90.00
#
_symmetry.space_group_name_H-M   'P 1'
#
loop_
_entity.id
_entity.type
_entity.pdbx_description
1 polymer ?
#
loop_
_entity_poly.entity_id
_entity_poly.type
_entity_poly.pdbx_seq_one_letter_code
_entity_poly.pdbx_strand_id
1 'polypeptide(L)' 'MKRIPFLDSHTGGEPTRLISEGFPPLGPGTVAEQLATLEQHDNFRTQVLCEPRGNDVMVGALLVPPADPTCQLG' A
#
# COMPACT_ATOMS: atom_id res chain seq x y z
N MET A 1 16.98 11.30 0.54
CA MET A 1 15.57 11.15 0.14
C MET A 1 15.25 9.66 0.06
N LYS A 2 14.14 9.21 0.67
CA LYS A 2 13.62 7.85 0.50
C LYS A 2 12.84 7.79 -0.81
N ARG A 3 13.05 6.75 -1.63
CA ARG A 3 12.28 6.49 -2.86
C ARG A 3 11.25 5.41 -2.56
N ILE A 4 10.03 5.59 -3.07
CA ILE A 4 8.93 4.62 -2.96
C ILE A 4 8.44 4.39 -4.39
N PRO A 5 8.93 3.34 -5.07
CA PRO A 5 8.44 2.97 -6.40
C PRO A 5 6.98 2.53 -6.33
N PHE A 6 6.23 2.84 -7.37
CA PHE A 6 4.82 2.47 -7.49
C PHE A 6 4.45 2.21 -8.95
N LEU A 7 3.37 1.44 -9.14
CA LEU A 7 2.73 1.21 -10.43
C LEU A 7 1.30 1.77 -10.35
N ASP A 8 0.99 2.77 -11.17
CA ASP A 8 -0.35 3.31 -11.27
C ASP A 8 -1.14 2.59 -12.38
N SER A 9 -2.41 2.32 -12.10
CA SER A 9 -3.37 1.76 -13.04
C SER A 9 -4.73 2.42 -12.85
N HIS A 10 -5.70 2.13 -13.71
CA HIS A 10 -7.09 2.49 -13.47
C HIS A 10 -8.03 1.36 -13.90
N THR A 11 -9.14 1.23 -13.18
CA THR A 11 -10.23 0.30 -13.54
C THR A 11 -11.50 1.12 -13.71
N GLY A 12 -12.01 1.22 -14.94
CA GLY A 12 -13.19 2.05 -15.22
C GLY A 12 -12.99 3.56 -14.99
N GLY A 13 -11.75 4.02 -14.85
CA GLY A 13 -11.41 5.41 -14.55
C GLY A 13 -11.00 5.65 -13.10
N GLU A 14 -11.28 4.69 -12.21
CA GLU A 14 -10.86 4.75 -10.81
C GLU A 14 -9.36 4.42 -10.68
N PRO A 15 -8.51 5.34 -10.20
CA PRO A 15 -7.06 5.15 -10.13
C PRO A 15 -6.65 4.27 -8.95
N THR A 16 -5.74 3.33 -9.19
CA THR A 16 -5.12 2.49 -8.16
C THR A 16 -3.59 2.59 -8.25
N ARG A 17 -2.96 2.96 -7.13
CA ARG A 17 -1.50 2.98 -6.95
C ARG A 17 -1.05 1.74 -6.19
N LEU A 18 -0.35 0.84 -6.89
CA LEU A 18 0.28 -0.33 -6.30
C LEU A 18 1.68 -0.02 -5.78
N ILE A 19 1.95 -0.37 -4.53
CA ILE A 19 3.27 -0.24 -3.90
C ILE A 19 3.74 -1.62 -3.45
N SER A 20 4.87 -2.06 -4.01
CA SER A 20 5.48 -3.36 -3.67
C SER A 20 6.71 -3.26 -2.77
N GLU A 21 7.26 -2.07 -2.58
CA GLU A 21 8.45 -1.85 -1.75
C GLU A 21 8.52 -0.43 -1.18
N GLY A 22 9.37 -0.23 -0.17
CA GLY A 22 9.61 1.09 0.43
C GLY A 22 8.64 1.49 1.56
N PHE A 23 7.66 0.65 1.90
CA PHE A 23 6.79 0.82 3.05
C PHE A 23 7.45 0.39 4.38
N PRO A 24 6.94 0.83 5.54
CA PRO A 24 7.42 0.39 6.86
C PRO A 24 7.26 -1.13 7.05
N PRO A 25 8.10 -1.78 7.87
CA PRO A 25 7.91 -3.20 8.18
C PRO A 25 6.60 -3.39 8.94
N LEU A 26 5.74 -4.29 8.44
CA LEU A 26 4.41 -4.55 9.03
C LEU A 26 4.38 -5.76 9.97
N GLY A 27 5.49 -6.52 10.03
CA GLY A 27 5.55 -7.77 10.78
C GLY A 27 4.85 -8.95 10.08
N PRO A 28 4.95 -10.16 10.66
CA PRO A 28 4.22 -11.32 10.19
C PRO A 28 2.74 -11.23 10.62
N GLY A 29 1.91 -12.12 10.08
CA GLY A 29 0.51 -12.24 10.47
C GLY A 29 -0.42 -12.13 9.27
N THR A 30 -1.71 -12.10 9.57
CA THR A 30 -2.79 -11.85 8.62
C THR A 30 -2.69 -10.44 8.05
N VAL A 31 -3.29 -10.21 6.86
CA VAL A 31 -3.38 -8.86 6.27
C VAL A 31 -4.06 -7.86 7.22
N ALA A 32 -5.00 -8.32 8.05
CA ALA A 32 -5.66 -7.49 9.06
C ALA A 32 -4.69 -7.05 10.18
N GLU A 33 -3.81 -7.93 10.65
CA GLU A 33 -2.78 -7.58 11.65
C GLU A 33 -1.71 -6.64 11.07
N GLN A 34 -1.34 -6.85 9.81
CA GLN A 34 -0.45 -5.96 9.07
C GLN A 34 -1.07 -4.58 8.85
N LEU A 35 -2.38 -4.50 8.56
CA LEU A 35 -3.12 -3.24 8.47
C LEU A 35 -3.11 -2.48 9.81
N ALA A 36 -3.37 -3.17 10.93
CA ALA A 36 -3.30 -2.55 12.25
C ALA A 36 -1.91 -1.95 12.57
N THR A 37 -0.85 -2.59 12.06
CA THR A 37 0.52 -2.06 12.15
C THR A 37 0.71 -0.85 11.21
N LEU A 38 0.20 -0.92 9.98
CA LEU A 38 0.26 0.17 9.01
C LEU A 38 -0.45 1.44 9.51
N GLU A 39 -1.55 1.31 10.27
CA GLU A 39 -2.26 2.43 10.89
C GLU A 39 -1.38 3.24 11.85
N GLN A 40 -0.39 2.60 12.48
CA GLN A 40 0.62 3.30 13.31
C GLN A 40 1.64 4.10 12.46
N HIS A 41 1.58 3.96 11.14
CA HIS A 41 2.45 4.59 10.15
C HIS A 41 1.66 5.41 9.12
N ASP A 42 0.59 6.10 9.51
CA ASP A 42 -0.28 6.86 8.58
C ASP A 42 0.46 7.95 7.77
N ASN A 43 1.62 8.39 8.27
CA ASN A 43 2.50 9.28 7.51
C ASN A 43 2.95 8.68 6.18
N PHE A 44 3.05 7.35 6.07
CA PHE A 44 3.34 6.66 4.82
C PHE A 44 2.16 6.78 3.84
N ARG A 45 0.92 6.49 4.29
CA ARG A 45 -0.30 6.58 3.47
C ARG A 45 -0.48 8.00 2.92
N THR A 46 -0.36 9.01 3.77
CA THR A 46 -0.49 10.42 3.34
C THR A 46 0.58 10.82 2.33
N GLN A 47 1.82 10.36 2.50
CA GLN A 47 2.90 10.64 1.53
C GLN A 47 2.65 10.06 0.14
N VAL A 48 1.97 8.92 0.04
CA VAL A 48 1.81 8.18 -1.23
C VAL A 48 0.46 8.39 -1.90
N LEU A 49 -0.59 8.74 -1.15
CA LEU A 49 -1.95 8.92 -1.67
C LEU A 49 -2.42 10.38 -1.72
N CYS A 50 -1.97 11.24 -0.82
CA CYS A 50 -2.44 12.63 -0.76
C CYS A 50 -1.65 13.56 -1.68
N GLU A 51 -2.18 14.77 -1.91
CA GLU A 51 -1.45 15.84 -2.58
C GLU A 51 -0.10 16.12 -1.88
N PRO A 52 0.97 16.44 -2.63
CA PRO A 52 1.00 16.71 -4.07
C PRO A 52 1.26 15.47 -4.95
N ARG A 53 1.30 14.26 -4.38
CA ARG A 53 1.72 13.03 -5.11
C ARG A 53 0.55 12.16 -5.57
N GLY A 54 -0.60 12.30 -4.91
CA GLY A 54 -1.88 11.76 -5.34
C GLY A 54 -2.96 12.84 -5.25
N ASN A 55 -4.17 12.43 -4.90
CA ASN A 55 -5.36 13.26 -4.78
C ASN A 55 -6.45 12.50 -4.01
N ASP A 56 -7.59 13.14 -3.77
CA ASP A 56 -8.69 12.55 -2.98
C ASP A 56 -9.33 11.30 -3.60
N VAL A 57 -9.08 11.01 -4.88
CA VAL A 57 -9.61 9.85 -5.61
C VAL A 57 -8.63 8.67 -5.57
N MET A 58 -7.35 8.88 -5.22
CA MET A 58 -6.33 7.84 -5.33
C MET A 58 -6.56 6.69 -4.33
N VAL A 59 -6.78 5.48 -4.85
CA VAL A 59 -6.80 4.25 -4.06
C VAL A 59 -5.40 3.65 -3.97
N GLY A 60 -4.96 3.29 -2.76
CA GLY A 60 -3.68 2.62 -2.53
C GLY A 60 -3.84 1.11 -2.41
N ALA A 61 -2.95 0.36 -3.06
CA ALA A 61 -2.79 -1.08 -2.87
C ALA A 61 -1.36 -1.37 -2.39
N LEU A 62 -1.22 -1.99 -1.22
CA LEU A 62 0.07 -2.39 -0.68
C LEU A 62 0.25 -3.89 -0.88
N LEU A 63 1.28 -4.30 -1.62
CA LEU A 63 1.53 -5.70 -1.87
C LEU A 63 2.39 -6.30 -0.75
N VAL A 64 1.87 -7.32 -0.09
CA VAL A 64 2.54 -8.01 1.02
C VAL A 64 2.65 -9.51 0.77
N PRO A 65 3.54 -10.22 1.47
CA PRO A 65 3.54 -11.67 1.45
C PRO A 65 2.18 -12.22 1.93
N PRO A 66 1.63 -13.25 1.28
CA PRO A 66 0.37 -13.84 1.72
C PRO A 66 0.54 -14.53 3.08
N ALA A 67 -0.45 -14.37 3.96
CA ALA A 67 -0.50 -15.10 5.22
C ALA A 67 -0.91 -16.58 5.03
N ASP A 68 -1.80 -16.83 4.07
CA ASP A 68 -2.17 -18.17 3.62
C ASP A 68 -1.24 -18.61 2.47
N PRO A 69 -0.47 -19.69 2.62
CA PRO A 69 0.47 -20.14 1.59
C PRO A 69 -0.20 -20.63 0.29
N THR A 70 -1.53 -20.81 0.28
CA THR A 70 -2.31 -21.12 -0.94
C THR A 70 -2.65 -19.88 -1.77
N CYS A 71 -2.54 -18.68 -1.19
CA CYS A 71 -2.71 -17.41 -1.90
C CYS A 71 -1.43 -17.04 -2.66
N GLN A 72 -1.57 -16.40 -3.81
CA GLN A 72 -0.42 -15.92 -4.58
C GLN A 72 0.18 -14.62 -4.00
N LEU A 73 -0.67 -13.75 -3.45
CA LEU A 73 -0.35 -12.43 -2.94
C LEU A 73 -1.24 -12.13 -1.72
N GLY A 74 -0.75 -11.28 -0.82
CA GLY A 74 -1.50 -10.71 0.30
C GLY A 74 -1.80 -9.23 0.09
#